data_AF-A0A2V6WX51-F1
#
_entry.id   AF-A0A2V6WX51-F1
#
_cell.length_a   1.000
_cell.length_b   1.000
_cell.length_c   1.000
_cell.angle_alpha   90.00
_cell.angle_beta   90.00
_cell.angle_gamma   90.00
#
_symmetry.space_group_name_H-M   'P 1'
#
loop_
_entity.id
_entity.type
_entity.pdbx_description
1 polymer ?
#
loop_
_entity_poly.entity_id
_entity_poly.type
_entity_poly.pdbx_seq_one_letter_code
_entity_poly.pdbx_strand_id
1 'polypeptide(L)' 'VIMAHAKLIEARDLGIEIADGADLASLRQARDRAEREALVEALVKTRGNISQAAKLLGVSRPTFHGLIAKNEVNARDFR' A
#
# COMPACT_ATOMS: atom_id res chain seq x y z
N VAL A 1 14.12 13.18 -33.84
CA VAL A 1 15.20 13.83 -33.05
C VAL A 1 14.52 14.55 -31.90
N ILE A 2 14.94 14.30 -30.65
CA ILE A 2 14.43 15.02 -29.47
C ILE A 2 15.44 16.13 -29.16
N MET A 3 14.97 17.37 -29.03
CA MET A 3 15.80 18.54 -28.72
C MET A 3 15.47 18.99 -27.30
N ALA A 4 16.49 19.12 -26.45
CA ALA A 4 16.36 19.68 -25.11
C ALA A 4 17.06 21.04 -25.06
N HIS A 5 16.47 22.02 -24.39
CA HIS A 5 17.04 23.37 -24.27
C HIS A 5 18.20 23.43 -23.26
N ALA A 6 18.28 22.48 -22.33
CA ALA A 6 19.30 22.39 -21.30
C ALA A 6 20.26 21.21 -21.53
N LYS A 7 21.34 21.15 -20.73
CA LYS A 7 22.33 20.05 -20.77
C LYS A 7 21.75 18.71 -20.30
N LEU A 8 20.63 18.72 -19.59
CA LEU A 8 19.91 17.55 -19.10
C LEU A 8 18.52 17.53 -19.73
N ILE A 9 18.04 16.33 -20.09
CA ILE A 9 16.67 16.11 -20.53
C ILE A 9 15.78 16.16 -19.29
N GLU A 10 14.83 17.08 -19.27
CA GLU A 10 13.85 17.21 -18.19
C GLU A 10 12.51 16.55 -18.58
N ALA A 11 11.66 16.24 -17.60
CA ALA A 11 10.38 15.56 -17.86
C ALA A 11 9.50 16.31 -18.87
N ARG A 12 9.56 17.66 -18.85
CA ARG A 12 8.88 18.53 -19.83
C ARG A 12 9.34 18.28 -21.27
N ASP A 13 10.62 17.94 -21.47
CA ASP A 13 11.18 17.67 -22.81
C ASP A 13 10.68 16.30 -23.35
N LEU A 14 10.19 15.44 -22.45
CA LEU A 14 9.60 14.14 -22.76
C LEU A 14 8.06 14.18 -22.83
N GLY A 15 7.44 15.35 -22.66
CA GLY A 15 5.98 15.49 -22.57
C GLY A 15 5.38 14.79 -21.35
N ILE A 16 6.19 14.54 -20.31
CA ILE A 16 5.74 13.94 -19.07
C ILE A 16 5.25 15.06 -18.16
N GLU A 17 3.94 15.09 -17.92
CA GLU A 17 3.37 15.94 -16.88
C GLU A 17 3.89 15.44 -15.53
N ILE A 18 4.80 16.20 -14.92
CA ILE A 18 5.10 16.02 -13.51
C ILE A 18 3.88 16.58 -12.78
N ALA A 19 3.13 15.73 -12.10
CA ALA A 19 2.15 16.21 -11.14
C ALA A 19 2.89 17.06 -10.10
N ASP A 20 2.74 18.39 -10.20
CA ASP A 20 3.30 19.33 -9.23
C ASP A 20 2.67 19.02 -7.87
N GLY A 21 3.49 18.41 -7.01
CA GLY A 21 3.01 17.79 -5.78
C GLY A 21 2.31 16.47 -6.09
N ALA A 22 3.06 15.37 -5.98
CA ALA A 22 2.43 14.16 -5.47
C ALA A 22 1.78 14.59 -4.15
N ASP A 23 0.45 14.69 -4.14
CA ASP A 23 -0.33 15.14 -3.00
C ASP A 23 0.13 14.30 -1.82
N LEU A 24 0.99 14.87 -0.97
CA LEU A 24 1.74 14.09 -0.01
C LEU A 24 0.70 13.52 0.93
N ALA A 25 0.48 12.20 0.79
CA ALA A 25 -0.50 11.52 1.60
C ALA A 25 -0.21 11.87 3.06
N SER A 26 -1.22 12.38 3.75
CA SER A 26 -1.07 12.69 5.17
C SER A 26 -0.51 11.46 5.88
N LEU A 27 0.26 11.65 6.96
CA LEU A 27 0.81 10.52 7.74
C LEU A 27 -0.28 9.52 8.14
N ARG A 28 -1.51 9.99 8.36
CA ARG A 28 -2.68 9.16 8.60
C ARG A 28 -2.97 8.24 7.42
N GLN A 29 -3.08 8.77 6.20
CA GLN A 29 -3.34 7.99 4.98
C GLN A 29 -2.18 7.03 4.68
N ALA A 30 -0.94 7.49 4.84
CA ALA A 30 0.24 6.64 4.63
C ALA A 30 0.24 5.44 5.60
N ARG A 31 -0.06 5.68 6.88
CA ARG A 31 -0.19 4.61 7.88
C ARG A 31 -1.34 3.66 7.57
N ASP A 32 -2.52 4.19 7.23
CA ASP A 32 -3.69 3.35 6.92
C ASP A 32 -3.43 2.49 5.67
N ARG A 33 -2.75 3.03 4.65
CA ARG A 33 -2.31 2.28 3.48
C ARG A 33 -1.33 1.16 3.86
N ALA A 34 -0.28 1.47 4.62
CA ALA A 34 0.71 0.49 5.04
C ALA A 34 0.08 -0.63 5.90
N GLU A 35 -0.84 -0.28 6.79
CA GLU A 35 -1.60 -1.23 7.60
C GLU A 35 -2.43 -2.19 6.72
N ARG A 36 -3.13 -1.65 5.72
CA ARG A 36 -3.90 -2.44 4.77
C ARG A 36 -3.02 -3.37 3.93
N GLU A 37 -1.90 -2.88 3.42
CA GLU A 37 -0.95 -3.66 2.63
C GLU A 37 -0.39 -4.84 3.44
N ALA A 38 0.00 -4.60 4.70
CA ALA A 38 0.49 -5.66 5.59
C ALA A 38 -0.57 -6.74 5.88
N LEU A 39 -1.84 -6.35 6.11
CA LEU A 39 -2.94 -7.29 6.30
C LEU A 39 -3.15 -8.19 5.08
N VAL A 40 -3.20 -7.58 3.89
CA VAL A 40 -3.38 -8.31 2.63
C VAL A 40 -2.24 -9.30 2.40
N GLU A 41 -0.99 -8.85 2.56
CA GLU A 41 0.17 -9.71 2.39
C GLU A 41 0.15 -10.92 3.35
N ALA A 42 -0.21 -10.69 4.62
CA ALA A 42 -0.31 -11.75 5.61
C ALA A 42 -1.42 -12.75 5.28
N LEU A 43 -2.57 -12.28 4.77
CA LEU A 43 -3.68 -13.14 4.34
C LEU A 43 -3.33 -13.97 3.10
N VAL A 44 -2.66 -13.36 2.12
CA VAL A 44 -2.17 -14.06 0.91
C VAL A 44 -1.19 -15.17 1.29
N LYS A 45 -0.18 -14.87 2.13
CA LYS A 45 0.83 -15.86 2.55
C LYS A 45 0.24 -17.03 3.35
N THR A 46 -0.89 -16.81 4.00
CA THR A 46 -1.53 -17.81 4.88
C THR A 46 -2.82 -18.39 4.32
N ARG A 47 -3.16 -18.10 3.06
CA ARG A 47 -4.38 -18.56 2.38
C ARG A 47 -5.65 -18.28 3.19
N GLY A 48 -5.77 -17.04 3.67
CA GLY A 48 -6.91 -16.59 4.48
C GLY A 48 -6.98 -17.18 5.89
N ASN A 49 -5.91 -17.82 6.39
CA ASN A 49 -5.85 -18.30 7.76
C ASN A 49 -5.53 -17.17 8.74
N ILE A 50 -6.58 -16.57 9.31
CA ILE A 50 -6.52 -15.47 10.28
C ILE A 50 -5.54 -15.74 11.43
N SER A 51 -5.49 -16.98 11.94
CA SER A 51 -4.63 -17.32 13.07
C SER A 51 -3.15 -17.26 12.72
N GLN A 52 -2.80 -17.76 11.54
CA GLN A 52 -1.44 -17.71 11.04
C GLN A 52 -1.07 -16.30 10.59
N ALA A 53 -2.00 -15.57 9.96
CA ALA A 53 -1.78 -14.18 9.54
C ALA A 53 -1.51 -13.26 10.73
N ALA A 54 -2.29 -13.38 11.82
CA ALA A 54 -2.07 -12.63 13.05
C ALA A 54 -0.69 -12.94 13.66
N LYS A 55 -0.29 -14.22 13.69
CA LYS A 55 1.03 -14.64 14.15
C LYS A 55 2.15 -14.07 13.28
N LEU A 56 1.96 -14.04 11.95
CA LEU A 56 2.93 -13.51 11.00
C LEU A 56 3.13 -12.00 11.16
N LEU A 57 2.07 -11.25 11.46
CA LEU A 57 2.16 -9.82 11.79
C LEU A 57 2.55 -9.52 13.25
N GLY A 58 2.75 -10.55 14.08
CA GLY A 58 3.14 -10.38 15.49
C GLY A 58 2.05 -9.78 16.39
N VAL A 59 0.78 -9.92 16.02
CA VAL A 59 -0.37 -9.37 16.77
C VAL A 59 -1.29 -10.47 17.32
N SER A 60 -2.12 -10.11 18.30
CA SER A 60 -3.16 -11.00 18.81
C SER A 60 -4.27 -11.21 17.77
N ARG A 61 -5.00 -12.33 17.85
CA ARG A 61 -6.17 -12.58 17.00
C ARG A 61 -7.26 -11.49 17.15
N PRO A 62 -7.65 -11.05 18.36
CA PRO A 62 -8.60 -9.95 18.52
C PRO A 62 -8.12 -8.65 17.84
N THR A 63 -6.82 -8.32 17.96
CA THR A 63 -6.23 -7.16 17.28
C THR A 63 -6.37 -7.29 15.76
N PHE A 64 -6.03 -8.46 15.22
CA PHE A 64 -6.13 -8.72 13.78
C PHE A 64 -7.57 -8.62 13.26
N HIS A 65 -8.56 -9.11 14.03
CA HIS A 65 -9.98 -8.92 13.70
C HIS A 65 -10.38 -7.44 13.65
N GLY A 66 -9.93 -6.64 14.62
CA GLY A 66 -10.16 -5.19 14.62
C GLY A 66 -9.54 -4.50 13.41
N LEU A 67 -8.32 -4.89 13.05
CA LEU A 67 -7.61 -4.36 11.87
C LEU A 67 -8.33 -4.71 10.57
N ILE A 68 -8.82 -5.94 10.43
CA ILE A 68 -9.64 -6.38 9.28
C ILE A 68 -10.92 -5.55 9.16
N ALA A 69 -11.65 -5.38 10.27
CA ALA A 69 -12.91 -4.64 10.28
C ALA A 69 -12.70 -3.16 9.94
N LYS A 70 -11.63 -2.55 10.47
CA LYS A 70 -11.26 -1.16 10.20
C LYS A 70 -10.89 -0.93 8.73
N ASN A 71 -10.20 -1.88 8.11
CA ASN A 71 -9.68 -1.75 6.73
C ASN A 71 -10.59 -2.40 5.68
N GLU A 72 -11.78 -2.89 6.08
CA GLU A 72 -12.77 -3.54 5.23
C GLU A 72 -12.18 -4.71 4.41
N VAL A 73 -11.24 -5.46 5.00
CA VAL A 73 -10.56 -6.58 4.33
C VAL A 73 -11.26 -7.90 4.69
N ASN A 74 -11.78 -8.63 3.71
CA ASN A 74 -12.40 -9.93 3.95
C ASN A 74 -11.39 -11.08 3.79
N ALA A 75 -11.08 -11.77 4.88
CA ALA A 75 -10.16 -12.92 4.87
C ALA A 75 -10.61 -14.08 3.97
N ARG A 76 -11.91 -14.18 3.65
CA ARG A 76 -12.44 -15.25 2.78
C ARG A 76 -12.02 -15.09 1.32
N ASP A 77 -11.68 -13.87 0.90
CA ASP A 77 -11.28 -13.57 -0.47
C ASP A 77 -9.88 -14.15 -0.80
N PHE A 78 -9.16 -14.64 0.22
CA PHE A 78 -7.79 -15.14 0.11
C PHE A 78 -7.68 -16.65 0.33
N ARG A 79 -8.80 -17.38 0.33
CA ARG A 79 -8.84 -18.85 0.53
C ARG A 79 -8.66 -19.63 -0.77
#